data_AF-A0A0E3B5C4-F1
#
_entry.id   AF-A0A0E3B5C4-F1
#
_cell.length_a   1.000
_cell.length_b   1.000
_cell.length_c   1.000
_cell.angle_alpha   90.00
_cell.angle_beta   90.00
_cell.angle_gamma   90.00
#
_symmetry.space_group_name_H-M   'P 1'
#
loop_
_entity.id
_entity.type
_entity.pdbx_description
1 polymer ?
#
loop_
_entity_poly.entity_id
_entity_poly.type
_entity_poly.pdbx_seq_one_letter_code
_entity_poly.pdbx_strand_id
1 'polypeptide(L)'
;MFKSIHSREAKIFCKNLIAARKDADLTQFEVAMRLGQPQSYISKIESGERRLDVIEFWRIYKILGKSFDFFFHFDEKPEGFEKKSKTLKAASGKRKKKFSKS
;
A
#
# COMPACT_ATOMS: atom_id res chain seq x y z
N MET A 1 20.29 -23.31 3.29
CA MET A 1 19.12 -22.86 2.53
C MET A 1 18.79 -21.43 2.93
N PHE A 2 18.92 -20.46 2.02
CA PHE A 2 18.67 -19.05 2.30
C PHE A 2 17.24 -18.84 2.81
N LYS A 3 17.08 -18.32 4.03
CA LYS A 3 15.78 -17.97 4.63
C LYS A 3 15.21 -16.72 3.96
N SER A 4 14.72 -16.85 2.72
CA SER A 4 14.44 -15.72 1.83
C SER A 4 13.09 -15.03 2.02
N ILE A 5 12.17 -15.56 2.84
CA ILE A 5 10.86 -14.90 3.06
C ILE A 5 10.96 -13.71 4.03
N HIS A 6 11.93 -13.76 4.96
CA HIS A 6 12.13 -12.71 5.96
C HIS A 6 13.35 -11.83 5.68
N SER A 7 13.92 -11.92 4.47
CA SER A 7 15.06 -11.10 4.10
C SER A 7 14.66 -9.62 4.05
N ARG A 8 15.66 -8.74 4.18
CA ARG A 8 15.43 -7.29 4.10
C ARG A 8 14.86 -6.92 2.73
N GLU A 9 15.36 -7.56 1.68
CA GLU A 9 15.00 -7.38 0.28
C GLU A 9 13.54 -7.77 0.04
N ALA A 10 13.09 -8.90 0.58
CA ALA A 10 11.69 -9.34 0.47
C ALA A 10 10.72 -8.32 1.08
N LYS A 11 11.07 -7.76 2.25
CA LYS A 11 10.27 -6.71 2.90
C LYS A 11 10.24 -5.41 2.10
N ILE A 12 11.37 -5.02 1.50
CA ILE A 12 11.46 -3.84 0.65
C ILE A 12 10.62 -4.04 -0.62
N PHE A 13 10.73 -5.19 -1.27
CA PHE A 13 9.94 -5.53 -2.44
C PHE A 13 8.43 -5.47 -2.17
N CYS A 14 7.97 -6.02 -1.04
CA CYS A 14 6.57 -5.94 -0.63
C CYS A 14 6.12 -4.47 -0.42
N LYS A 15 6.97 -3.64 0.18
CA LYS A 15 6.69 -2.20 0.32
C LYS A 15 6.59 -1.50 -1.02
N ASN A 16 7.46 -1.83 -1.98
CA ASN A 16 7.43 -1.26 -3.33
C ASN A 16 6.15 -1.67 -4.06
N LEU A 17 5.68 -2.91 -3.92
CA LEU A 17 4.37 -3.35 -4.44
C LEU A 17 3.21 -2.53 -3.85
N ILE A 18 3.20 -2.33 -2.52
CA ILE A 18 2.18 -1.52 -1.84
C ILE A 18 2.21 -0.07 -2.33
N ALA A 19 3.40 0.51 -2.47
CA ALA A 19 3.58 1.89 -2.95
C ALA A 19 3.08 2.02 -4.40
N ALA A 20 3.50 1.13 -5.29
CA ALA A 20 3.03 1.11 -6.68
C ALA A 20 1.51 0.98 -6.77
N ARG A 21 0.90 0.14 -5.93
CA ARG A 21 -0.56 0.00 -5.88
C ARG A 21 -1.27 1.27 -5.44
N LYS A 22 -0.76 1.92 -4.39
CA LYS A 22 -1.33 3.17 -3.88
C LYS A 22 -1.18 4.31 -4.88
N ASP A 23 -0.03 4.41 -5.54
CA ASP A 23 0.20 5.42 -6.59
C ASP A 23 -0.68 5.21 -7.82
N ALA A 24 -1.14 3.98 -8.06
CA ALA A 24 -2.11 3.66 -9.10
C ALA A 24 -3.57 3.87 -8.65
N ASP A 25 -3.79 4.36 -7.41
CA ASP A 25 -5.10 4.53 -6.77
C ASP A 25 -5.96 3.25 -6.75
N LEU A 26 -5.32 2.08 -6.61
CA LEU A 26 -6.00 0.79 -6.58
C LEU A 26 -6.08 0.21 -5.16
N THR A 27 -7.21 -0.42 -4.85
CA THR A 27 -7.36 -1.29 -3.68
C THR A 27 -6.78 -2.68 -3.96
N GLN A 28 -6.50 -3.45 -2.89
CA GLN A 28 -6.06 -4.84 -3.03
C GLN A 28 -7.13 -5.70 -3.74
N PHE A 29 -8.41 -5.40 -3.50
CA PHE A 29 -9.54 -6.08 -4.15
C PHE A 29 -9.55 -5.82 -5.65
N GLU A 30 -9.36 -4.58 -6.10
CA GLU A 30 -9.34 -4.24 -7.53
C GLU A 30 -8.19 -4.90 -8.29
N VAL A 31 -6.99 -4.94 -7.68
CA VAL A 31 -5.85 -5.67 -8.26
C VAL A 31 -6.17 -7.17 -8.36
N ALA A 32 -6.72 -7.75 -7.29
CA ALA A 32 -7.09 -9.18 -7.27
C ALA A 32 -8.17 -9.51 -8.32
N MET A 33 -9.18 -8.66 -8.46
CA MET A 33 -10.23 -8.79 -9.47
C MET A 33 -9.66 -8.79 -10.89
N ARG A 34 -8.73 -7.87 -11.19
CA ARG A 34 -8.04 -7.82 -12.49
C ARG A 34 -7.18 -9.06 -12.78
N LEU A 35 -6.78 -9.80 -11.75
CA LEU A 35 -6.02 -11.05 -11.85
C LEU A 35 -6.91 -12.30 -11.82
N GLY A 36 -8.23 -12.17 -11.60
CA GLY A 36 -9.11 -13.31 -11.37
C GLY A 36 -8.77 -14.08 -10.08
N GLN A 37 -8.31 -13.37 -9.04
CA GLN A 37 -7.88 -13.93 -7.76
C GLN A 37 -8.70 -13.35 -6.60
N PRO A 38 -8.78 -14.04 -5.44
CA PRO A 38 -9.39 -13.48 -4.25
C PRO A 38 -8.53 -12.34 -3.67
N GLN A 39 -9.12 -11.37 -2.98
CA GLN A 39 -8.36 -10.26 -2.35
C GLN A 39 -7.27 -10.76 -1.39
N SER A 40 -7.49 -11.89 -0.73
CA SER A 40 -6.51 -12.53 0.16
C SER A 40 -5.22 -12.93 -0.55
N TYR A 41 -5.26 -13.14 -1.88
CA TYR A 41 -4.07 -13.39 -2.70
C TYR A 41 -3.11 -12.19 -2.66
N ILE A 42 -3.63 -10.98 -2.95
CA ILE A 42 -2.84 -9.73 -2.90
C ILE A 42 -2.45 -9.39 -1.46
N SER A 43 -3.35 -9.59 -0.50
CA SER A 43 -3.05 -9.35 0.92
C SER A 43 -1.82 -10.16 1.39
N LYS A 44 -1.79 -11.46 1.08
CA LYS A 44 -0.68 -12.35 1.47
C LYS A 44 0.63 -12.05 0.73
N ILE A 45 0.56 -11.53 -0.49
CA ILE A 45 1.75 -11.07 -1.22
C ILE A 45 2.28 -9.79 -0.56
N GLU A 46 1.42 -8.80 -0.31
CA GLU A 46 1.82 -7.52 0.30
C GLU A 46 2.32 -7.68 1.75
N SER A 47 1.82 -8.67 2.49
CA SER A 47 2.32 -9.00 3.84
C SER A 47 3.59 -9.85 3.85
N GLY A 48 3.98 -10.41 2.70
CA GLY A 48 5.11 -11.34 2.58
C GLY A 48 4.83 -12.75 3.10
N GLU A 49 3.57 -13.08 3.42
CA GLU A 49 3.16 -14.44 3.79
C GLU A 49 3.20 -15.41 2.61
N ARG A 50 3.00 -14.89 1.39
CA ARG A 50 3.05 -15.66 0.15
C ARG A 50 4.18 -15.16 -0.75
N ARG A 51 5.00 -16.09 -1.23
CA ARG A 51 5.99 -15.78 -2.28
C ARG A 51 5.29 -15.43 -3.58
N LEU A 52 5.88 -14.47 -4.29
CA LEU A 52 5.47 -14.06 -5.62
C LEU A 52 6.47 -14.63 -6.62
N ASP A 53 6.01 -15.40 -7.61
CA ASP A 53 6.87 -15.81 -8.72
C ASP A 53 6.99 -14.71 -9.79
N VAL A 54 7.92 -14.87 -10.73
CA VAL A 54 8.22 -13.86 -11.75
C VAL A 54 7.06 -13.60 -12.72
N ILE A 55 6.25 -14.61 -13.02
CA ILE A 55 5.10 -14.49 -13.93
C ILE A 55 3.94 -13.80 -13.20
N GLU A 56 3.71 -14.15 -11.93
CA GLU A 56 2.75 -13.45 -11.08
C GLU A 56 3.13 -11.98 -10.90
N PHE A 57 4.42 -11.71 -10.64
CA PHE A 57 4.94 -10.35 -10.59
C PHE A 57 4.68 -9.60 -11.90
N TRP A 58 5.00 -10.19 -13.05
CA TRP A 58 4.79 -9.55 -14.35
C TRP A 58 3.32 -9.15 -14.56
N ARG A 59 2.37 -9.99 -14.15
CA ARG A 59 0.93 -9.67 -14.23
C ARG A 59 0.55 -8.50 -13.32
N ILE A 60 1.02 -8.50 -12.08
CA ILE A 60 0.80 -7.39 -11.13
C ILE A 60 1.44 -6.10 -11.65
N TYR A 61 2.70 -6.18 -12.08
CA TYR A 61 3.46 -5.08 -12.68
C TYR A 61 2.68 -4.38 -13.80
N LYS A 62 2.08 -5.15 -14.72
CA LYS A 62 1.27 -4.61 -15.82
C LYS A 62 0.02 -3.86 -15.34
N ILE A 63 -0.57 -4.29 -14.23
CA ILE A 63 -1.75 -3.63 -13.63
C ILE A 63 -1.34 -2.33 -12.93
N LEU A 64 -0.17 -2.31 -12.27
CA LEU A 64 0.29 -1.18 -11.47
C LEU A 64 0.95 -0.07 -12.29
N GLY A 65 1.45 -0.37 -13.49
CA GLY A 65 1.88 0.66 -14.45
C GLY A 65 3.16 1.43 -14.08
N LYS A 66 3.97 0.93 -13.15
CA LYS A 66 5.28 1.53 -12.79
C LYS A 66 6.41 1.02 -13.69
N SER A 67 7.58 1.67 -13.64
CA SER A 67 8.80 1.15 -14.27
C SER A 67 9.31 -0.09 -13.51
N PHE A 68 10.09 -0.96 -14.18
CA PHE A 68 10.71 -2.11 -13.51
C PHE A 68 11.59 -1.67 -12.36
N ASP A 69 12.41 -0.65 -12.59
CA ASP A 69 13.35 -0.06 -11.64
C ASP A 69 12.68 0.26 -10.30
N PHE A 70 11.48 0.84 -10.32
CA PHE A 70 10.69 1.16 -9.12
C PHE A 70 10.54 -0.01 -8.13
N PHE A 71 10.48 -1.25 -8.62
CA PHE A 71 10.29 -2.43 -7.76
C PHE A 71 11.59 -2.97 -7.15
N PHE A 72 12.75 -2.70 -7.76
CA PHE A 72 14.03 -3.34 -7.43
C PHE A 72 15.05 -2.40 -6.75
N HIS A 73 14.61 -1.26 -6.21
CA HIS A 73 15.44 -0.42 -5.33
C HIS A 73 15.56 -1.06 -3.95
N PHE A 74 16.61 -1.85 -3.73
CA PHE A 74 16.88 -2.52 -2.45
C PHE A 74 17.82 -1.75 -1.52
N ASP A 75 18.59 -0.81 -2.08
CA ASP A 75 19.66 -0.11 -1.37
C ASP A 75 19.16 1.15 -0.66
N GLU A 76 18.01 1.70 -1.07
CA GLU A 76 17.50 2.96 -0.56
C GLU A 76 16.55 2.77 0.64
N LYS A 77 16.69 3.64 1.64
CA LYS A 77 15.66 3.82 2.66
C LYS A 77 14.47 4.49 1.96
N PRO A 78 13.24 3.98 2.07
CA PRO A 78 12.08 4.70 1.57
C PRO A 78 11.88 5.97 2.42
N GLU A 79 12.47 7.08 1.96
CA GLU A 79 12.09 8.44 2.33
C GLU A 79 10.66 8.65 1.85
N GLY A 80 9.65 8.60 2.74
CA GLY A 80 8.26 8.82 2.31
C GLY A 80 7.14 8.20 3.14
N PHE A 81 7.37 7.79 4.39
CA PHE A 81 6.27 7.48 5.33
C PHE A 81 6.33 8.43 6.53
N GLU A 82 6.17 9.73 6.29
CA GLU A 82 5.72 10.61 7.36
C GLU A 82 4.31 10.19 7.79
N LYS A 83 4.21 9.79 9.05
CA LYS A 83 2.95 9.55 9.75
C LYS A 83 2.09 10.83 9.69
N LYS A 84 1.02 10.85 8.89
CA LYS A 84 -0.12 11.72 9.18
C LYS A 84 -0.92 11.13 10.34
N SER A 85 -0.33 11.16 11.53
CA SER A 85 -1.05 11.06 12.80
C SER A 85 -1.32 12.47 13.29
N LYS A 86 -2.53 13.01 13.05
CA LYS A 86 -3.09 14.12 13.84
C LYS A 86 -4.62 13.98 13.94
N THR A 87 -5.03 13.35 15.04
CA THR A 87 -6.17 13.72 15.92
C THR A 87 -7.54 14.00 15.29
N LEU A 88 -8.45 13.03 15.44
CA LEU A 88 -9.87 13.29 15.63
C LEU A 88 -10.03 14.13 16.91
N LYS A 89 -10.23 15.45 16.77
CA LYS A 89 -10.64 16.29 17.90
C LYS A 89 -12.13 16.05 18.13
N ALA A 90 -12.45 15.53 19.31
CA ALA A 90 -13.78 15.20 19.76
C ALA A 90 -14.80 16.34 19.51
N ALA A 91 -15.99 15.95 19.06
CA ALA A 91 -17.15 16.81 19.00
C ALA A 91 -17.58 17.20 20.42
N SER A 92 -17.41 18.48 20.79
CA SER A 92 -18.25 19.16 21.76
C SER A 92 -18.06 20.67 21.62
N GLY A 93 -19.10 21.36 21.12
CA GLY A 93 -19.08 22.80 20.88
C GLY A 93 -20.47 23.29 20.44
N LYS A 94 -21.23 23.76 21.43
CA LYS A 94 -22.62 24.24 21.40
C LYS A 94 -23.01 25.12 20.19
N ARG A 95 -24.27 24.95 19.80
CA ARG A 95 -25.06 25.69 18.79
C ARG A 95 -25.05 27.22 18.97
N LYS A 96 -24.75 27.89 17.84
CA LYS A 96 -25.36 29.09 17.20
C LYS A 96 -26.05 30.19 18.05
N LYS A 97 -25.44 31.40 17.95
CA LYS A 97 -25.95 32.79 17.80
C LYS A 97 -27.47 33.05 17.66
N LYS A 98 -27.93 34.16 18.25
CA LYS A 98 -28.62 35.35 17.64
C LYS A 98 -28.77 36.45 18.74
N PHE A 99 -28.20 37.65 18.60
CA PHE A 99 -28.82 38.93 18.15
C PHE A 99 -30.22 39.16 18.74
N SER A 100 -30.66 40.30 19.29
CA SER A 100 -30.15 41.67 19.48
C SER A 100 -31.23 42.50 20.22
N LYS A 101 -30.79 43.47 21.05
CA LYS A 101 -31.37 44.80 21.39
C LYS A 101 -32.86 44.99 21.76
N SER A 102 -32.97 45.94 22.71
CA SER A 102 -34.10 46.76 23.19
C SER A 102 -34.97 46.15 24.28
#